data_AF-A0A1K1LK39-F1
#
_entry.id   AF-A0A1K1LK39-F1
#
_cell.length_a   1.000
_cell.length_b   1.000
_cell.length_c   1.000
_cell.angle_alpha   90.00
_cell.angle_beta   90.00
_cell.angle_gamma   90.00
#
_symmetry.space_group_name_H-M   'P 1'
#
loop_
_entity.id
_entity.type
_entity.pdbx_description
1 polymer ?
#
loop_
_entity_poly.entity_id
_entity_poly.type
_entity_poly.pdbx_seq_one_letter_code
_entity_poly.pdbx_strand_id
1 'polypeptide(L)' 'MEEVELKRRLESMQHQLYMLVEQRGSFVDPQVVELSQQIDRLVLTIQRNKMKQHAE' A
#
# COMPACT_ATOMS: atom_id res chain seq x y z
N MET A 1 -5.01 17.80 -3.77
CA MET A 1 -3.68 17.41 -4.32
C MET A 1 -3.16 16.13 -3.67
N GLU A 2 -3.43 15.87 -2.38
CA GLU A 2 -2.96 14.68 -1.63
C GLU A 2 -3.36 13.31 -2.19
N GLU A 3 -4.56 13.13 -2.74
CA GLU A 3 -5.04 11.79 -3.13
C GLU A 3 -4.26 11.19 -4.31
N VAL A 4 -3.78 12.04 -5.24
CA VAL A 4 -3.01 11.60 -6.40
C VAL A 4 -1.62 11.13 -5.98
N GLU A 5 -1.00 11.80 -5.01
CA GLU A 5 0.30 11.41 -4.46
C GLU A 5 0.20 10.10 -3.67
N LEU A 6 -0.87 9.94 -2.88
CA LEU A 6 -1.14 8.71 -2.14
C LEU A 6 -1.37 7.52 -3.08
N LYS A 7 -2.08 7.72 -4.18
CA LYS A 7 -2.23 6.69 -5.24
C LYS A 7 -0.90 6.32 -5.87
N ARG A 8 -0.09 7.30 -6.31
CA ARG A 8 1.23 7.02 -6.92
C ARG A 8 2.15 6.27 -5.98
N ARG A 9 2.12 6.60 -4.70
CA ARG A 9 2.91 5.92 -3.67
C ARG A 9 2.44 4.49 -3.47
N LEU A 10 1.12 4.26 -3.47
CA LEU A 10 0.54 2.92 -3.39
C LEU A 10 0.89 2.05 -4.61
N GLU A 11 0.82 2.62 -5.82
CA GLU A 11 1.21 1.93 -7.06
C GLU A 11 2.70 1.55 -7.04
N SER A 12 3.57 2.46 -6.57
CA SER A 12 5.00 2.15 -6.42
C SER A 12 5.24 1.02 -5.42
N MET A 13 4.56 1.05 -4.27
CA MET A 13 4.69 0.02 -3.25
C MET A 13 4.16 -1.33 -3.71
N GLN A 14 3.05 -1.36 -4.47
CA GLN A 14 2.56 -2.58 -5.10
C GLN A 14 3.57 -3.15 -6.09
N HIS A 15 4.17 -2.30 -6.92
CA HIS A 15 5.18 -2.76 -7.89
C HIS A 15 6.41 -3.34 -7.18
N GLN A 16 6.84 -2.72 -6.07
CA GLN A 16 7.91 -3.26 -5.23
C GLN A 16 7.51 -4.62 -4.62
N LEU A 17 6.26 -4.79 -4.19
CA LEU A 17 5.77 -6.07 -3.66
C LEU A 17 5.80 -7.18 -4.70
N TYR A 18 5.34 -6.90 -5.93
CA TYR A 18 5.42 -7.85 -7.04
C TYR A 18 6.86 -8.28 -7.32
N MET A 19 7.78 -7.31 -7.45
CA MET A 19 9.20 -7.59 -7.65
C MET A 19 9.80 -8.41 -6.49
N LEU A 20 9.42 -8.10 -5.24
CA LEU A 20 9.93 -8.82 -4.07
C LEU A 20 9.44 -10.27 -4.04
N VAL A 21 8.17 -10.50 -4.38
CA VAL A 21 7.58 -11.83 -4.49
C VAL A 21 8.23 -12.61 -5.61
N GLU A 22 8.44 -12.01 -6.79
CA GLU A 22 9.11 -12.66 -7.92
C GLU A 22 10.56 -13.03 -7.57
N GLN A 23 11.28 -12.17 -6.83
CA GLN A 23 12.66 -12.42 -6.43
C GLN A 23 12.79 -13.45 -5.29
N ARG A 24 11.88 -13.44 -4.30
CA ARG A 24 11.92 -14.34 -3.14
C ARG A 24 11.20 -15.66 -3.39
N GLY A 25 10.29 -15.71 -4.36
CA GLY A 25 9.46 -16.87 -4.67
C GLY A 25 8.45 -17.24 -3.58
N SER A 26 8.25 -16.38 -2.58
CA SER A 26 7.44 -16.68 -1.40
C SER A 26 6.71 -15.45 -0.89
N PHE A 27 5.38 -15.58 -0.79
CA PHE A 27 4.50 -14.55 -0.21
C PHE A 27 4.60 -14.45 1.32
N VAL A 28 5.24 -15.43 1.95
CA VAL A 28 5.43 -15.48 3.41
C VAL A 28 6.83 -15.04 3.84
N ASP A 29 7.66 -14.58 2.90
CA ASP A 29 8.95 -13.98 3.26
C ASP A 29 8.71 -12.76 4.18
N PRO A 30 9.45 -12.64 5.29
CA PRO A 30 9.25 -11.54 6.24
C PRO A 30 9.26 -10.15 5.60
N GLN A 31 10.06 -9.94 4.57
CA GLN A 31 10.14 -8.65 3.87
C GLN A 31 8.92 -8.42 2.97
N VAL A 32 8.38 -9.47 2.35
CA VAL A 32 7.13 -9.39 1.58
C VAL A 32 5.96 -9.08 2.52
N VAL A 33 5.90 -9.76 3.65
CA VAL A 33 4.85 -9.58 4.66
C VAL A 33 4.89 -8.16 5.24
N GLU A 34 6.08 -7.66 5.57
CA GLU A 34 6.23 -6.29 6.10
C GLU A 34 5.81 -5.23 5.07
N LEU A 35 6.22 -5.39 3.81
CA LEU A 35 5.83 -4.47 2.73
C LEU A 35 4.32 -4.51 2.48
N SER A 36 3.72 -5.70 2.51
CA SER A 36 2.27 -5.89 2.40
C SER A 36 1.52 -5.18 3.53
N GLN A 37 1.96 -5.34 4.78
CA GLN A 37 1.36 -4.66 5.93
C GLN A 37 1.48 -3.13 5.83
N GLN A 38 2.57 -2.60 5.28
CA GLN A 38 2.72 -1.16 5.03
C GLN A 38 1.72 -0.66 3.99
N ILE A 39 1.45 -1.43 2.94
CA ILE A 39 0.43 -1.12 1.92
C ILE A 39 -0.96 -1.09 2.58
N ASP A 40 -1.29 -2.10 3.38
CA ASP A 40 -2.58 -2.17 4.10
C ASP A 40 -2.81 -0.94 5.00
N ARG A 41 -1.79 -0.52 5.77
CA ARG A 41 -1.88 0.68 6.62
C ARG A 41 -2.10 1.95 5.79
N LEU A 42 -1.45 2.05 4.63
CA LEU A 42 -1.62 3.19 3.72
C LEU A 42 -3.04 3.23 3.14
N VAL A 43 -3.56 2.08 2.71
CA VAL A 43 -4.94 1.93 2.21
C VAL A 43 -5.96 2.33 3.28
N LEU A 44 -5.79 1.86 4.51
CA LEU A 44 -6.67 2.22 5.63
C LEU A 44 -6.65 3.72 5.92
N THR A 45 -5.48 4.36 5.84
CA THR A 45 -5.33 5.80 6.01
C THR A 45 -6.07 6.57 4.91
N ILE A 46 -5.91 6.16 3.65
CA ILE A 46 -6.62 6.76 2.51
C ILE A 46 -8.14 6.61 2.68
N GLN A 47 -8.62 5.41 3.04
CA GLN A 47 -10.04 5.17 3.23
C GLN A 47 -10.62 6.00 4.39
N ARG A 48 -9.91 6.08 5.52
CA ARG A 48 -10.35 6.92 6.66
C ARG A 48 -10.44 8.39 6.29
N ASN A 49 -9.46 8.91 5.53
CA ASN A 49 -9.49 10.30 5.08
C ASN A 49 -10.67 10.56 4.13
N LYS A 50 -10.97 9.61 3.22
CA LYS A 50 -12.15 9.69 2.35
C LYS A 50 -13.47 9.66 3.12
N MET A 51 -13.59 8.80 4.14
CA MET A 51 -14.80 8.73 4.96
C MET A 51 -15.04 10.01 5.77
N LYS A 52 -13.97 10.65 6.27
CA LYS A 52 -14.08 11.94 6.96
C LYS A 52 -14.53 13.06 6.01
N GLN A 53 -13.99 13.11 4.79
CA GLN A 53 -14.37 14.13 3.80
C GLN A 53 -15.82 14.01 3.30
N HIS A 54 -16.45 12.85 3.41
CA HIS A 54 -17.85 12.62 3.01
C HIS A 54 -18.87 12.84 4.15
N ALA A 55 -18.41 13.05 5.39
CA ALA A 55 -19.25 13.23 6.56
C ALA A 55 -19.44 14.71 6.96
N GLU A 56 -18.86 15.65 6.20
CA GLU A 56 -19.00 17.11 6.35
C GLU A 56 -19.88 17.72 5.26
#